data_AF-A0A402DFA6-F1
#
_entry.id   AF-A0A402DFA6-F1
#
_cell.length_a   1.000
_cell.length_b   1.000
_cell.length_c   1.000
_cell.angle_alpha   90.00
_cell.angle_beta   90.00
_cell.angle_gamma   90.00
#
_symmetry.space_group_name_H-M   'P 1'
#
loop_
_entity.id
_entity.type
_entity.pdbx_description
1 polymer ?
#
loop_
_entity_poly.entity_id
_entity_poly.type
_entity_poly.pdbx_seq_one_letter_code
_entity_poly.pdbx_strand_id
1 'polypeptide(L)'
;MLAYRGVKYERDSLPLEMKTGDIGGKYRGQDWNHHYPRHMLQLEPKLHRQYRGVAYSTRPHLAGQVIPSTCPLPVVKPPIVVQEETLSSVHLSNIRLRLERRLQIAQENGDETLVNLLKKESQDLALNC
;
A
#
# COMPACT_ATOMS: atom_id res chain seq x y z
N MET A 1 16.32 19.35 -14.23
CA MET A 1 17.48 18.55 -13.77
C MET A 1 17.23 18.17 -12.31
N LEU A 2 17.24 16.87 -11.97
CA LEU A 2 16.93 16.43 -10.60
C LEU A 2 18.19 16.51 -9.73
N ALA A 3 18.14 17.26 -8.64
CA ALA A 3 19.24 17.36 -7.68
C ALA A 3 18.70 17.35 -6.25
N TYR A 4 19.36 16.62 -5.34
CA TYR A 4 19.01 16.57 -3.93
C TYR A 4 20.26 16.78 -3.09
N ARG A 5 20.21 17.72 -2.12
CA ARG A 5 21.34 18.11 -1.25
C ARG A 5 22.64 18.37 -2.02
N GLY A 6 22.54 19.08 -3.15
CA GLY A 6 23.69 19.45 -3.98
C GLY A 6 24.23 18.33 -4.89
N VAL A 7 23.74 17.10 -4.74
CA VAL A 7 24.11 15.99 -5.63
C VAL A 7 23.17 15.98 -6.82
N LYS A 8 23.75 16.05 -8.01
CA LYS A 8 23.05 15.95 -9.30
C LYS A 8 22.82 14.49 -9.63
N TYR A 9 21.59 14.12 -9.93
CA TYR A 9 21.29 12.78 -10.43
C TYR A 9 21.46 12.75 -11.95
N GLU A 10 22.33 11.87 -12.41
CA GLU A 10 22.34 11.45 -13.80
C GLU A 10 21.18 10.48 -14.01
N ARG A 11 20.39 10.69 -15.06
CA ARG A 11 19.36 9.73 -15.47
C ARG A 11 19.98 8.85 -16.53
N ASP A 12 20.25 7.61 -16.17
CA ASP A 12 20.50 6.55 -17.14
C ASP A 12 19.15 6.13 -17.73
N SER A 13 18.73 6.77 -18.82
CA SER A 13 17.56 6.33 -19.58
C SER A 13 17.96 5.12 -20.43
N LEU A 14 18.03 3.94 -19.80
CA LEU A 14 18.10 2.69 -20.55
C LEU A 14 16.79 2.54 -21.33
N PRO A 15 16.82 2.37 -22.67
CA PRO A 15 15.62 2.09 -23.43
C PRO A 15 15.08 0.71 -23.03
N LEU A 16 14.05 0.72 -22.18
CA LEU A 16 13.39 -0.49 -21.71
C LEU A 16 12.30 -0.90 -22.69
N GLU A 17 12.50 -2.02 -23.38
CA GLU A 17 11.47 -2.59 -24.24
C GLU A 17 10.30 -3.10 -23.38
N MET A 18 9.10 -2.59 -23.62
CA MET A 18 7.87 -2.94 -22.90
C MET A 18 7.03 -3.88 -23.76
N LYS A 19 6.48 -4.94 -23.14
CA LYS A 19 5.52 -5.85 -23.76
C LYS A 19 4.13 -5.54 -23.19
N THR A 20 3.16 -5.32 -24.08
CA THR A 20 1.75 -5.25 -23.71
C THR A 20 1.28 -6.66 -23.37
N GLY A 21 0.76 -6.84 -22.16
CA GLY A 21 0.11 -8.06 -21.72
C GLY A 21 -1.35 -8.11 -22.15
N ASP A 22 -2.02 -9.21 -21.80
CA ASP A 22 -3.42 -9.42 -22.15
C ASP A 22 -4.35 -8.41 -21.45
N ILE A 23 -5.57 -8.29 -21.99
CA ILE A 23 -6.61 -7.40 -21.47
C ILE A 23 -6.98 -7.84 -20.05
N GLY A 24 -6.60 -7.03 -19.05
CA GLY A 24 -6.87 -7.28 -17.64
C GLY A 24 -8.27 -6.83 -17.21
N GLY A 25 -8.98 -6.09 -18.06
CA GLY A 25 -10.35 -5.65 -17.82
C GLY A 25 -10.70 -4.39 -18.61
N LYS A 26 -11.77 -3.72 -18.19
CA LYS A 26 -12.20 -2.43 -18.75
C LYS A 26 -12.09 -1.34 -17.69
N TYR A 27 -11.40 -0.25 -18.00
CA TYR A 27 -11.39 0.96 -17.18
C TYR A 27 -12.09 2.09 -17.95
N ARG A 28 -13.17 2.64 -17.38
CA ARG A 28 -14.00 3.69 -18.00
C ARG A 28 -14.47 3.34 -19.43
N GLY A 29 -14.82 2.08 -19.65
CA GLY A 29 -15.29 1.59 -20.95
C GLY A 29 -14.19 1.26 -21.96
N GLN A 30 -12.92 1.54 -21.66
CA GLN A 30 -11.79 1.18 -22.52
C GLN A 30 -11.02 -0.02 -21.98
N ASP A 31 -10.43 -0.82 -22.87
CA ASP A 31 -9.55 -1.92 -22.49
C ASP A 31 -8.35 -1.43 -21.69
N TRP A 32 -8.15 -2.06 -20.54
CA TRP A 32 -7.00 -1.84 -19.69
C TRP A 32 -6.05 -3.05 -19.78
N ASN A 33 -4.84 -2.77 -20.25
CA ASN A 33 -3.80 -3.78 -20.45
C ASN A 33 -2.64 -3.53 -19.49
N HIS A 34 -2.11 -4.61 -18.94
CA HIS A 34 -0.86 -4.54 -18.18
C HIS A 34 0.32 -4.32 -19.13
N HIS A 35 1.30 -3.51 -18.72
CA HIS A 35 2.53 -3.32 -19.48
C HIS A 35 3.69 -3.80 -18.62
N TYR A 36 4.36 -4.86 -19.07
CA TYR A 36 5.48 -5.44 -18.36
C TYR A 36 6.77 -5.24 -19.17
N PRO A 37 7.92 -4.99 -18.53
CA PRO A 37 9.21 -5.02 -19.21
C PRO A 37 9.43 -6.38 -19.88
N ARG A 38 9.93 -6.40 -21.12
CA ARG A 38 10.19 -7.65 -21.86
C ARG A 38 11.27 -8.50 -21.19
N HIS A 39 12.28 -7.85 -20.60
CA HIS A 39 13.39 -8.50 -19.93
C HIS A 39 13.38 -8.13 -18.44
N MET A 40 13.58 -9.12 -17.57
CA MET A 40 13.79 -8.84 -16.15
C MET A 40 15.09 -8.06 -16.00
N LEU A 41 15.01 -6.84 -15.49
CA LEU A 41 16.19 -6.03 -15.21
C LEU A 41 17.00 -6.71 -14.10
N GLN A 42 18.24 -7.09 -14.42
CA GLN A 42 19.20 -7.47 -13.41
C GLN A 42 19.58 -6.20 -12.65
N LEU A 43 19.07 -6.08 -11.42
CA LEU A 43 19.41 -4.95 -10.57
C LEU A 43 20.83 -5.13 -10.05
N GLU A 44 21.70 -4.19 -10.38
CA GLU A 44 23.04 -4.13 -9.78
C GLU A 44 22.93 -3.97 -8.26
N PRO A 45 23.68 -4.77 -7.48
CA PRO A 45 23.68 -4.64 -6.04
C PRO A 45 24.19 -3.25 -5.66
N LYS A 46 23.38 -2.54 -4.87
CA LYS A 46 23.77 -1.24 -4.32
C LYS A 46 24.78 -1.47 -3.19
N LEU A 47 26.05 -1.61 -3.57
CA LEU A 47 27.17 -1.83 -2.65
C LEU A 47 27.39 -0.58 -1.78
N HIS A 48 27.78 -0.78 -0.51
CA HIS A 48 28.22 0.26 0.43
C HIS A 48 27.21 1.35 0.81
N ARG A 49 25.89 1.13 0.66
CA ARG A 49 24.90 2.09 1.17
C ARG A 49 24.83 2.06 2.69
N GLN A 50 25.11 3.20 3.31
CA GLN A 50 25.08 3.38 4.75
C GLN A 50 24.11 4.52 5.12
N TYR A 51 23.36 4.34 6.22
CA TYR A 51 22.59 5.37 6.87
C TYR A 51 23.11 5.52 8.30
N ARG A 52 23.65 6.69 8.65
CA ARG A 52 24.25 6.96 9.97
C ARG A 52 25.27 5.89 10.41
N GLY A 53 26.13 5.48 9.47
CA GLY A 53 27.16 4.45 9.70
C GLY A 53 26.65 3.00 9.64
N VAL A 54 25.34 2.77 9.52
CA VAL A 54 24.76 1.42 9.43
C VAL A 54 24.52 1.06 7.98
N ALA A 55 25.07 -0.07 7.52
CA ALA A 55 24.87 -0.56 6.16
C ALA A 55 23.43 -1.04 5.94
N TYR A 56 22.75 -0.53 4.91
CA TYR A 56 21.48 -1.06 4.42
C TYR A 56 21.63 -1.36 2.92
N SER A 57 21.99 -2.60 2.60
CA SER A 57 22.01 -3.09 1.22
C SER A 57 20.99 -4.21 1.12
N THR A 58 19.90 -3.98 0.40
CA THR A 58 18.89 -4.99 0.10
C THR A 58 19.33 -5.73 -1.16
N ARG A 59 20.00 -6.88 -0.98
CA ARG A 59 20.22 -7.83 -2.07
C ARG A 59 18.93 -8.65 -2.28
N PRO A 60 18.34 -8.73 -3.48
CA PRO A 60 17.50 -9.87 -3.82
C PRO A 60 18.44 -11.04 -4.13
N HIS A 61 18.66 -11.92 -3.15
CA HIS A 61 19.49 -13.11 -3.34
C HIS A 61 18.70 -14.17 -4.11
N LEU A 62 18.85 -14.22 -5.44
CA LEU A 62 18.50 -15.40 -6.23
C LEU A 62 19.72 -16.33 -6.27
N ALA A 63 19.52 -17.61 -5.93
CA ALA A 63 20.47 -18.74 -5.93
C ALA A 63 21.31 -18.96 -4.65
N GLY A 64 20.68 -19.62 -3.67
CA GLY A 64 21.26 -20.75 -2.93
C GLY A 64 22.66 -20.63 -2.33
N GLN A 65 22.83 -19.81 -1.29
CA GLN A 65 23.79 -20.08 -0.21
C GLN A 65 23.22 -19.49 1.08
N VAL A 66 22.72 -20.37 1.95
CA VAL A 66 22.39 -20.02 3.33
C VAL A 66 23.72 -19.91 4.07
N ILE A 67 24.36 -18.75 4.02
CA ILE A 67 25.39 -18.43 5.01
C ILE A 67 24.60 -18.03 6.27
N PRO A 68 24.72 -18.75 7.40
CA PRO A 68 24.10 -18.31 8.64
C PRO A 68 24.84 -17.06 9.11
N SER A 69 24.39 -15.90 8.61
CA SER A 69 24.70 -14.61 9.23
C SER A 69 24.04 -14.61 10.59
N THR A 70 24.75 -15.16 11.57
CA THR A 70 24.43 -15.02 12.97
C THR A 70 24.85 -13.61 13.37
N CYS A 71 24.14 -12.61 12.86
CA CYS A 71 24.09 -11.31 13.51
C CYS A 71 23.07 -11.47 14.63
N PRO A 72 23.47 -11.50 15.91
CA PRO A 72 22.54 -11.49 17.03
C PRO A 72 22.02 -10.06 17.18
N LEU A 73 21.31 -9.56 16.16
CA LEU A 73 20.42 -8.44 16.37
C LEU A 73 19.17 -9.05 16.98
N PRO A 74 18.79 -8.70 18.22
CA PRO A 74 17.49 -9.07 18.71
C PRO A 74 16.48 -8.53 17.70
N VAL A 75 15.82 -9.42 16.96
CA VAL A 75 14.59 -9.08 16.26
C VAL A 75 13.60 -8.82 17.38
N VAL A 76 13.67 -7.61 17.93
CA VAL A 76 12.61 -7.04 18.73
C VAL A 76 11.48 -6.88 17.73
N LYS A 77 10.67 -7.94 17.61
CA LYS A 77 9.31 -7.77 17.12
C LYS A 77 8.79 -6.60 17.95
N PRO A 78 8.41 -5.46 17.34
CA PRO A 78 7.77 -4.43 18.13
C PRO A 78 6.64 -5.15 18.85
N PRO A 79 6.54 -5.03 20.19
CA PRO A 79 5.46 -5.69 20.87
C PRO A 79 4.21 -5.09 20.26
N ILE A 80 3.50 -5.87 19.42
CA ILE A 80 2.22 -5.49 18.86
C ILE A 80 1.27 -5.59 20.05
N VAL A 81 1.37 -4.62 20.96
CA VAL A 81 0.40 -4.39 22.01
C VAL A 81 -0.62 -3.44 21.41
N VAL A 82 -1.25 -3.87 20.33
CA VAL A 82 -2.55 -3.34 20.00
C VAL A 82 -3.49 -4.50 20.28
N GLN A 83 -4.07 -4.47 21.48
CA GLN A 83 -5.10 -5.43 21.87
C GLN A 83 -6.16 -5.41 20.77
N GLU A 84 -6.41 -6.55 20.14
CA GLU A 84 -7.31 -6.68 18.98
C GLU A 84 -8.71 -6.08 19.26
N GLU A 85 -9.15 -6.15 20.51
CA GLU A 85 -10.37 -5.53 21.06
C GLU A 85 -10.40 -3.99 20.95
N THR A 86 -9.23 -3.34 21.04
CA THR A 86 -9.12 -1.88 20.87
C THR A 86 -9.23 -1.46 19.40
N LEU A 87 -8.75 -2.31 18.48
CA LEU A 87 -8.89 -2.05 17.04
C LEU A 87 -10.32 -2.26 16.56
N SER A 88 -10.99 -3.33 17.01
CA SER A 88 -12.39 -3.59 16.66
C SER A 88 -13.31 -2.47 17.16
N SER A 89 -13.13 -2.03 18.41
CA SER A 89 -13.93 -0.94 18.99
C SER A 89 -13.70 0.42 18.31
N VAL A 90 -12.45 0.75 17.99
CA VAL A 90 -12.11 1.95 17.20
C VAL A 90 -12.65 1.85 15.76
N HIS A 91 -12.64 0.67 15.16
CA HIS A 91 -13.21 0.47 13.84
C HIS A 91 -14.72 0.71 13.83
N LEU A 92 -15.45 0.13 14.79
CA LEU A 92 -16.90 0.31 14.93
C LEU A 92 -17.28 1.77 15.22
N SER A 93 -16.53 2.47 16.07
CA SER A 93 -16.78 3.89 16.33
C SER A 93 -16.60 4.75 15.08
N ASN A 94 -15.57 4.47 14.28
CA ASN A 94 -15.34 5.16 13.01
C ASN A 94 -16.44 4.88 11.97
N ILE A 95 -16.95 3.64 11.90
CA ILE A 95 -18.07 3.30 11.01
C ILE A 95 -19.31 4.11 11.41
N ARG A 96 -19.66 4.14 12.71
CA ARG A 96 -20.82 4.90 13.22
C ARG A 96 -20.73 6.38 12.90
N LEU A 97 -19.58 7.02 13.19
CA LEU A 97 -19.34 8.44 12.90
C LEU A 97 -19.45 8.75 11.41
N ARG A 98 -18.95 7.87 10.54
CA ARG A 98 -19.06 8.05 9.09
C ARG A 98 -20.50 7.95 8.60
N LEU A 99 -21.29 7.03 9.15
CA LEU A 99 -22.71 6.89 8.80
C LEU A 99 -23.53 8.10 9.24
N GLU A 100 -23.33 8.59 10.47
CA GLU A 100 -24.00 9.80 10.99
C GLU A 100 -23.71 11.01 10.11
N ARG A 101 -22.44 11.23 9.76
CA ARG A 101 -22.04 12.31 8.86
C ARG A 101 -22.70 12.19 7.49
N ARG A 102 -22.74 10.98 6.90
CA ARG A 102 -23.38 10.74 5.59
C ARG A 102 -24.89 10.97 5.65
N LEU A 103 -25.54 10.59 6.75
CA LEU A 103 -26.95 10.84 7.00
C LEU A 103 -27.24 12.34 7.05
N GLN A 104 -26.44 13.10 7.80
CA GLN A 104 -26.60 14.54 7.90
C GLN A 104 -26.45 15.22 6.52
N ILE A 105 -25.42 14.87 5.76
CA ILE A 105 -25.21 15.41 4.41
C ILE A 105 -26.38 15.04 3.49
N ALA A 106 -26.87 13.80 3.54
CA ALA A 106 -28.00 13.37 2.72
C ALA A 106 -29.31 14.11 3.09
N GLN A 107 -29.52 14.39 4.37
CA GLN A 107 -30.65 15.20 4.85
C GLN A 107 -30.54 16.65 4.39
N GLU A 108 -29.35 17.26 4.48
CA GLU A 108 -29.09 18.62 3.99
C GLU A 108 -29.32 18.74 2.48
N ASN A 109 -29.00 17.68 1.72
CA ASN A 109 -29.23 17.62 0.28
C ASN A 109 -30.67 17.23 -0.11
N GLY A 110 -31.50 16.75 0.83
CA GLY A 110 -32.86 16.27 0.57
C GLY A 110 -32.95 14.92 -0.17
N ASP A 111 -31.89 14.11 -0.14
CA ASP A 111 -31.83 12.81 -0.82
C ASP A 111 -32.49 11.70 0.01
N GLU A 112 -33.83 11.66 0.00
CA GLU A 112 -34.63 10.71 0.79
C GLU A 112 -34.31 9.23 0.51
N THR A 113 -33.94 8.90 -0.73
CA THR A 113 -33.54 7.54 -1.12
C THR A 113 -32.27 7.11 -0.40
N LEU A 114 -31.28 8.01 -0.34
CA LEU A 114 -30.01 7.79 0.33
C LEU A 114 -30.19 7.74 1.85
N VAL A 115 -31.02 8.61 2.41
CA VAL A 115 -31.35 8.59 3.84
C VAL A 115 -31.96 7.24 4.25
N ASN A 116 -32.89 6.70 3.45
CA ASN A 116 -33.51 5.40 3.73
C ASN A 116 -32.50 4.24 3.65
N LEU A 117 -31.61 4.24 2.65
CA LEU A 117 -30.55 3.23 2.55
C LEU A 117 -29.60 3.27 3.74
N LEU A 118 -29.16 4.46 4.15
CA LEU A 118 -28.25 4.64 5.29
C LEU A 118 -28.90 4.24 6.63
N LYS A 119 -30.20 4.47 6.80
CA LYS A 119 -30.96 3.98 7.97
C LYS A 119 -31.03 2.45 8.00
N LYS A 120 -31.12 1.80 6.84
CA LYS A 120 -31.08 0.33 6.77
C LYS A 120 -29.69 -0.20 7.12
N GLU A 121 -28.65 0.42 6.57
CA GLU A 121 -27.25 0.07 6.89
C GLU A 121 -26.95 0.22 8.38
N SER A 122 -27.49 1.24 9.05
CA SER A 122 -27.32 1.41 10.50
C SER A 122 -28.07 0.36 11.33
N GLN A 123 -29.26 -0.06 10.89
CA GLN A 123 -29.99 -1.16 11.52
C GLN A 123 -29.24 -2.49 11.37
N ASP A 124 -28.73 -2.78 10.18
CA ASP A 124 -27.97 -4.01 9.90
C ASP A 124 -26.70 -4.07 10.76
N LEU A 125 -26.02 -2.95 10.98
CA LEU A 125 -24.87 -2.89 11.88
C LEU A 125 -25.25 -3.16 13.35
N ALA A 126 -26.42 -2.72 13.81
CA ALA A 126 -26.87 -2.99 15.17
C ALA A 126 -27.23 -4.47 15.41
N LEU A 127 -27.66 -5.18 14.36
CA LEU A 127 -28.01 -6.60 14.44
C LEU A 127 -26.79 -7.53 14.34
N ASN A 128 -25.71 -7.07 13.70
CA ASN A 128 -24.51 -7.88 13.42
C ASN A 128 -23.31 -7.56 14.34
N CYS A 129 -23.46 -6.69 15.34
CA CYS A 129 -22.48 -6.44 16.40
C CYS A 129 -22.82 -7.23 17.66
#